data_AF-A0AAU9VE29-F1
#
_entry.id   AF-A0AAU9VE29-F1
#
_cell.length_a   1.000
_cell.length_b   1.000
_cell.length_c   1.000
_cell.angle_alpha   90.00
_cell.angle_beta   90.00
_cell.angle_gamma   90.00
#
_symmetry.space_group_name_H-M   'P 1'
#
loop_
_entity.id
_entity.type
_entity.pdbx_description
1 polymer ?
#
loop_
_entity_poly.entity_id
_entity_poly.type
_entity_poly.pdbx_seq_one_letter_code
_entity_poly.pdbx_strand_id
1 'polypeptide(L)'
;MSKPVASRKLFCDILDEQNIALFQPKKDACDYCCSYKAGNVSEEDYQYHIQLKELARAEKLSDKQSAQRGLLHAVTADLQAVKLLKEYQIYDSIRPGRSAGDDCVVDLRVLKYNPNGTIEFKKHFKDDFCPLPRRPKPISAVVNNVPPLYSSRLPIFENKYQHLQQLKSVIPADCHLFYDNLPFKKK
;
A
#
# COMPACT_ATOMS: atom_id res chain seq x y z
N MET A 1 -24.20 29.03 -14.69
CA MET A 1 -25.21 27.96 -14.64
C MET A 1 -24.58 26.73 -14.00
N SER A 2 -25.13 26.20 -12.91
CA SER A 2 -24.59 24.99 -12.26
C SER A 2 -24.86 23.77 -13.13
N LYS A 3 -23.84 22.94 -13.39
CA LYS A 3 -24.05 21.66 -14.09
C LYS A 3 -24.97 20.78 -13.23
N PRO A 4 -25.98 20.11 -13.81
CA PRO A 4 -26.78 19.15 -13.07
C PRO A 4 -25.86 18.04 -12.56
N VAL A 5 -25.97 17.72 -11.26
CA VAL A 5 -25.18 16.67 -10.61
C VAL A 5 -26.12 15.52 -10.29
N ALA A 6 -25.90 14.37 -10.92
CA ALA A 6 -26.61 13.14 -10.59
C ALA A 6 -26.03 12.52 -9.31
N SER A 7 -26.88 11.93 -8.47
CA SER A 7 -26.42 11.18 -7.30
C SER A 7 -25.81 9.84 -7.73
N ARG A 8 -24.86 9.32 -6.95
CA ARG A 8 -24.30 7.97 -7.17
C ARG A 8 -25.39 6.90 -7.22
N LYS A 9 -26.46 7.07 -6.45
CA LYS A 9 -27.61 6.15 -6.43
C LYS A 9 -28.32 6.13 -7.77
N LEU A 10 -28.71 7.29 -8.28
CA LEU A 10 -29.36 7.41 -9.60
C LEU A 10 -28.48 6.79 -10.70
N PHE A 11 -27.16 6.99 -10.63
CA PHE A 11 -26.22 6.40 -11.57
C PHE A 11 -26.19 4.87 -11.51
N CYS A 12 -26.18 4.28 -10.30
CA CYS A 12 -26.20 2.82 -10.14
C CYS A 12 -27.55 2.22 -10.58
N ASP A 13 -28.66 2.86 -10.20
CA ASP A 13 -30.01 2.40 -10.56
C ASP A 13 -30.17 2.35 -12.11
N ILE A 14 -29.65 3.35 -12.84
CA ILE A 14 -29.64 3.36 -14.32
C ILE A 14 -28.78 2.23 -14.90
N LEU A 15 -27.60 1.96 -14.34
CA LEU A 15 -26.74 0.88 -14.81
C LEU A 15 -27.42 -0.49 -14.66
N ASP A 16 -28.12 -0.69 -13.55
CA ASP A 16 -28.89 -1.91 -13.30
C ASP A 16 -30.09 -2.01 -14.27
N GLU A 17 -30.85 -0.93 -14.48
CA GLU A 17 -31.96 -0.87 -15.45
C GLU A 17 -31.50 -1.17 -16.88
N GLN A 18 -30.34 -0.66 -17.28
CA GLN A 18 -29.77 -0.86 -18.61
C GLN A 18 -29.00 -2.18 -18.74
N ASN A 19 -28.91 -2.98 -17.66
CA ASN A 19 -28.13 -4.22 -17.60
C ASN A 19 -26.64 -4.01 -17.99
N ILE A 20 -26.07 -2.88 -17.56
CA ILE A 20 -24.68 -2.50 -17.82
C ILE A 20 -23.86 -2.78 -16.58
N ALA A 21 -23.02 -3.81 -16.63
CA ALA A 21 -22.02 -4.05 -15.59
C ALA A 21 -20.79 -3.15 -15.81
N LEU A 22 -20.35 -2.44 -14.76
CA LEU A 22 -19.04 -1.79 -14.78
C LEU A 22 -17.96 -2.86 -14.60
N PHE A 23 -17.19 -3.10 -15.65
CA PHE A 23 -16.03 -3.99 -15.57
C PHE A 23 -14.99 -3.37 -14.62
N GLN A 24 -14.92 -3.89 -13.40
CA GLN A 24 -13.78 -3.65 -12.53
C GLN A 24 -12.70 -4.68 -12.86
N PRO A 25 -11.48 -4.25 -13.21
CA PRO A 25 -10.36 -5.16 -13.32
C PRO A 25 -10.27 -6.00 -12.03
N LYS A 26 -10.13 -7.33 -12.17
CA LYS A 26 -9.87 -8.19 -11.00
C LYS A 26 -8.64 -7.63 -10.28
N LYS A 27 -8.58 -7.75 -8.95
CA LYS A 27 -7.57 -7.13 -8.07
C LYS A 27 -6.09 -7.32 -8.48
N ASP A 28 -5.79 -8.29 -9.35
CA ASP A 28 -4.45 -8.61 -9.85
C ASP A 28 -4.15 -8.11 -11.27
N ALA A 29 -5.12 -7.45 -11.92
CA ALA A 29 -4.96 -6.93 -13.27
C ALA A 29 -4.43 -5.49 -13.23
N CYS A 30 -3.39 -5.21 -14.02
CA CYS A 30 -2.86 -3.87 -14.16
C CYS A 30 -3.86 -2.96 -14.89
N ASP A 31 -4.27 -1.87 -14.24
CA ASP A 31 -5.23 -0.90 -14.79
C ASP A 31 -4.78 -0.35 -16.15
N TYR A 32 -3.49 -0.03 -16.30
CA TYR A 32 -2.93 0.49 -17.54
C TYR A 32 -3.03 -0.52 -18.70
N CYS A 33 -2.72 -1.79 -18.42
CA CYS A 33 -2.90 -2.87 -19.39
C CYS A 33 -4.37 -3.08 -19.76
N CYS A 34 -5.30 -2.93 -18.80
CA CYS A 34 -6.73 -3.02 -19.08
C CYS A 34 -7.20 -1.84 -19.93
N SER A 35 -6.68 -0.64 -19.66
CA SER A 35 -6.98 0.58 -20.40
C SER A 35 -6.53 0.50 -21.87
N TYR A 36 -5.33 -0.02 -22.12
CA TYR A 36 -4.84 -0.28 -23.48
C TYR A 36 -5.72 -1.28 -24.23
N LYS A 37 -6.11 -2.39 -23.58
CA LYS A 37 -7.06 -3.37 -24.18
C LYS A 37 -8.42 -2.76 -24.54
N ALA A 38 -8.84 -1.72 -23.82
CA ALA A 38 -10.05 -0.97 -24.08
C ALA A 38 -9.88 0.13 -25.15
N GLY A 39 -8.68 0.29 -25.74
CA GLY A 39 -8.38 1.29 -26.76
C GLY A 39 -8.15 2.70 -26.22
N ASN A 40 -7.97 2.87 -24.91
CA ASN A 40 -7.82 4.19 -24.27
C ASN A 40 -6.35 4.64 -24.14
N VAL A 41 -5.40 3.85 -24.61
CA VAL A 41 -3.96 4.13 -24.51
C VAL A 41 -3.32 3.87 -25.86
N SER A 42 -2.36 4.70 -26.25
CA SER A 42 -1.61 4.55 -27.49
C SER A 42 -0.72 3.30 -27.48
N GLU A 43 -0.34 2.81 -28.66
CA GLU A 43 0.61 1.70 -28.76
C GLU A 43 1.97 2.11 -28.18
N GLU A 44 2.42 3.32 -28.49
CA GLU A 44 3.70 3.85 -28.04
C GLU A 44 3.79 3.90 -26.51
N ASP A 45 2.77 4.44 -25.85
CA ASP A 45 2.74 4.53 -24.38
C ASP A 45 2.62 3.14 -23.73
N TYR A 46 1.88 2.22 -24.37
CA TYR A 46 1.77 0.84 -23.89
C TYR A 46 3.10 0.10 -23.99
N GLN A 47 3.82 0.22 -25.10
CA GLN A 47 5.14 -0.38 -25.26
C GLN A 47 6.12 0.18 -24.22
N TYR A 48 6.10 1.48 -23.97
CA TYR A 48 6.90 2.09 -22.91
C TYR A 48 6.55 1.52 -21.53
N HIS A 49 5.26 1.37 -21.21
CA HIS A 49 4.81 0.71 -19.97
C HIS A 49 5.35 -0.72 -19.84
N ILE A 50 5.30 -1.52 -20.91
CA ILE A 50 5.81 -2.90 -20.93
C ILE A 50 7.32 -2.91 -20.70
N GLN A 51 8.08 -2.04 -21.37
CA GLN A 51 9.52 -1.91 -21.15
C GLN A 51 9.86 -1.62 -19.68
N LEU A 52 9.17 -0.67 -19.05
CA LEU A 52 9.35 -0.37 -17.62
C LEU A 52 9.04 -1.58 -16.73
N LYS A 53 8.05 -2.39 -17.10
CA LYS A 53 7.66 -3.60 -16.36
C LYS A 53 8.73 -4.69 -16.45
N GLU A 54 9.34 -4.88 -17.62
CA GLU A 54 10.45 -5.84 -17.77
C GLU A 54 11.69 -5.39 -17.01
N LEU A 55 12.01 -4.09 -17.03
CA LEU A 55 13.10 -3.53 -16.21
C LEU A 55 12.89 -3.81 -14.72
N ALA A 56 11.68 -3.57 -14.20
CA ALA A 56 11.37 -3.85 -12.79
C ALA A 56 11.50 -5.33 -12.43
N ARG A 57 11.17 -6.24 -13.35
CA ARG A 57 11.33 -7.69 -13.14
C ARG A 57 12.79 -8.11 -13.16
N ALA A 58 13.59 -7.53 -14.05
CA ALA A 58 15.02 -7.78 -14.13
C ALA A 58 15.75 -7.33 -12.85
N GLU A 59 15.43 -6.14 -12.33
CA GLU A 59 15.96 -5.63 -11.06
C GLU A 59 15.57 -6.53 -9.89
N LYS A 60 14.29 -6.92 -9.79
CA LYS A 60 13.83 -7.88 -8.77
C LYS A 60 14.60 -9.21 -8.83
N LEU A 61 14.96 -9.67 -10.03
CA LEU A 61 15.75 -10.89 -10.19
C LEU A 61 17.19 -10.69 -9.70
N SER A 62 17.80 -9.54 -10.02
CA SER A 62 19.13 -9.16 -9.52
C SER A 62 19.17 -9.06 -7.99
N ASP A 63 18.16 -8.42 -7.38
CA ASP A 63 18.04 -8.29 -5.92
C ASP A 63 17.92 -9.66 -5.24
N LYS A 64 17.14 -10.58 -5.83
CA LYS A 64 17.04 -11.96 -5.33
C LYS A 64 18.39 -12.67 -5.35
N GLN A 65 19.16 -12.53 -6.43
CA GLN A 65 20.49 -13.13 -6.54
C GLN A 65 21.47 -12.51 -5.54
N SER A 66 21.43 -11.20 -5.36
CA SER A 66 22.27 -10.48 -4.39
C SER A 66 21.93 -10.88 -2.95
N ALA A 67 20.64 -11.06 -2.65
CA ALA A 67 20.19 -11.58 -1.37
C ALA A 67 20.68 -13.00 -1.10
N GLN A 68 20.61 -13.89 -2.10
CA GLN A 68 21.15 -15.25 -2.00
C GLN A 68 22.66 -15.29 -1.76
N ARG A 69 23.39 -14.31 -2.28
CA ARG A 69 24.84 -14.14 -2.03
C ARG A 69 25.17 -13.46 -0.70
N GLY A 70 24.17 -13.05 0.08
CA GLY A 70 24.35 -12.34 1.35
C GLY A 70 24.83 -10.89 1.22
N LEU A 71 24.78 -10.30 0.01
CA LEU A 71 25.18 -8.90 -0.21
C LEU A 71 24.14 -7.91 0.30
N LEU A 72 22.87 -8.33 0.37
CA LEU A 72 21.76 -7.54 0.91
C LEU A 72 20.73 -8.45 1.58
N HIS A 73 19.87 -7.89 2.41
CA HIS A 73 18.70 -8.59 2.95
C HIS A 73 17.46 -8.15 2.19
N ALA A 74 16.87 -9.05 1.40
CA ALA A 74 15.63 -8.78 0.69
C ALA A 74 14.43 -9.19 1.56
N VAL A 75 13.66 -8.20 2.01
CA VAL A 75 12.44 -8.43 2.82
C VAL A 75 11.24 -8.13 1.95
N THR A 76 10.34 -9.12 1.78
CA THR A 76 9.03 -8.91 1.18
C THR A 76 7.99 -8.90 2.29
N ALA A 77 7.37 -7.74 2.51
CA ALA A 77 6.26 -7.61 3.44
C ALA A 77 5.07 -7.01 2.70
N ASP A 78 3.86 -7.48 3.01
CA ASP A 78 2.66 -6.69 2.71
C ASP A 78 2.81 -5.34 3.44
N LEU A 79 2.39 -4.24 2.79
CA LEU A 79 2.26 -2.92 3.41
C LEU A 79 1.13 -2.94 4.47
N GLN A 80 1.22 -3.81 5.45
CA GLN A 80 0.51 -3.67 6.71
C GLN A 80 1.38 -2.82 7.62
N ALA A 81 0.76 -1.82 8.24
CA ALA A 81 1.38 -0.81 9.09
C ALA A 81 2.57 -1.39 9.88
N VAL A 82 3.77 -0.96 9.49
CA VAL A 82 5.03 -1.33 10.14
C VAL A 82 4.88 -0.97 11.63
N LYS A 83 4.76 -1.99 12.48
CA LYS A 83 4.76 -1.80 13.92
C LYS A 83 6.18 -1.44 14.33
N LEU A 84 6.36 -0.17 14.70
CA LEU A 84 7.66 0.42 15.03
C LEU A 84 8.08 0.03 16.46
N LEU A 85 9.30 -0.47 16.59
CA LEU A 85 10.05 -0.51 17.86
C LEU A 85 10.61 0.89 18.18
N LYS A 86 10.86 1.15 19.46
CA LYS A 86 11.27 2.44 20.01
C LYS A 86 12.54 2.99 19.32
N GLU A 87 12.56 4.31 19.14
CA GLU A 87 13.69 5.19 18.75
C GLU A 87 13.88 5.59 17.27
N TYR A 88 12.94 5.29 16.36
CA TYR A 88 13.07 5.73 14.97
C TYR A 88 12.34 7.03 14.63
N GLN A 89 12.92 7.78 13.70
CA GLN A 89 12.27 8.88 13.00
C GLN A 89 11.11 8.36 12.12
N ILE A 90 10.05 9.15 11.96
CA ILE A 90 8.92 8.86 11.09
C ILE A 90 8.79 9.89 9.98
N TYR A 91 8.60 9.41 8.76
CA TYR A 91 8.12 10.23 7.66
C TYR A 91 6.59 10.15 7.64
N ASP A 92 5.92 11.30 7.67
CA ASP A 92 4.46 11.38 7.61
C ASP A 92 3.89 10.98 6.23
N SER A 93 4.74 11.03 5.20
CA SER A 93 4.43 10.58 3.86
C SER A 93 5.71 10.21 3.13
N ILE A 94 5.63 9.22 2.25
CA ILE A 94 6.69 8.88 1.30
C ILE A 94 6.50 9.59 -0.05
N ARG A 95 5.47 10.44 -0.20
CA ARG A 95 5.21 11.15 -1.46
C ARG A 95 6.36 12.13 -1.76
N PRO A 96 7.01 12.04 -2.95
CA PRO A 96 8.06 12.97 -3.35
C PRO A 96 7.55 14.40 -3.53
N GLY A 97 6.37 14.55 -4.16
CA GLY A 97 5.72 15.83 -4.38
C GLY A 97 5.10 16.45 -3.14
N ARG A 98 4.91 17.78 -3.19
CA ARG A 98 4.25 18.57 -2.12
C ARG A 98 2.87 19.07 -2.53
N SER A 99 2.67 19.35 -3.81
CA SER A 99 1.47 19.98 -4.36
C SER A 99 0.69 19.05 -5.28
N ALA A 100 -0.54 19.43 -5.63
CA ALA A 100 -1.28 18.76 -6.70
C ALA A 100 -0.53 18.94 -8.03
N GLY A 101 -0.39 17.87 -8.81
CA GLY A 101 0.41 17.86 -10.04
C GLY A 101 1.87 17.40 -9.85
N ASP A 102 2.39 17.44 -8.62
CA ASP A 102 3.71 16.90 -8.33
C ASP A 102 3.70 15.37 -8.24
N ASP A 103 4.90 14.79 -8.41
CA ASP A 103 5.18 13.36 -8.24
C ASP A 103 4.47 12.74 -7.04
N CYS A 104 3.79 11.64 -7.31
CA CYS A 104 3.02 10.87 -6.37
C CYS A 104 3.79 9.61 -5.93
N VAL A 105 3.23 8.89 -4.95
CA VAL A 105 3.82 7.64 -4.46
C VAL A 105 3.96 6.60 -5.59
N VAL A 106 3.08 6.65 -6.59
CA VAL A 106 3.09 5.77 -7.77
C VAL A 106 4.29 6.00 -8.69
N ASP A 107 4.97 7.13 -8.57
CA ASP A 107 6.14 7.48 -9.38
C ASP A 107 7.45 6.96 -8.75
N LEU A 108 7.40 6.45 -7.52
CA LEU A 108 8.53 5.81 -6.86
C LEU A 108 8.82 4.44 -7.48
N ARG A 109 10.11 4.10 -7.59
CA ARG A 109 10.57 2.76 -7.98
C ARG A 109 11.39 2.08 -6.92
N VAL A 110 12.23 2.84 -6.22
CA VAL A 110 13.09 2.30 -5.17
C VAL A 110 13.05 3.24 -3.97
N LEU A 111 12.92 2.65 -2.78
CA LEU A 111 13.13 3.32 -1.50
C LEU A 111 14.33 2.68 -0.80
N LYS A 112 15.25 3.50 -0.32
CA LYS A 112 16.39 3.09 0.48
C LYS A 112 16.24 3.68 1.88
N TYR A 113 16.14 2.79 2.86
CA TYR A 113 16.09 3.14 4.27
C TYR A 113 17.50 3.14 4.83
N ASN A 114 17.94 4.29 5.31
CA ASN A 114 19.28 4.43 5.87
C ASN A 114 19.26 4.19 7.40
N PRO A 115 20.36 3.66 8.00
CA PRO A 115 20.42 3.41 9.44
C PRO A 115 20.19 4.65 10.31
N ASN A 116 20.44 5.85 9.79
CA ASN A 116 20.20 7.12 10.47
C ASN A 116 18.72 7.56 10.47
N GLY A 117 17.80 6.75 9.95
CA GLY A 117 16.38 7.05 9.89
C GLY A 117 15.94 7.91 8.70
N THR A 118 16.84 8.25 7.78
CA THR A 118 16.50 8.96 6.54
C THR A 118 16.07 8.00 5.43
N ILE A 119 15.31 8.53 4.46
CA ILE A 119 14.86 7.80 3.29
C ILE A 119 15.41 8.49 2.04
N GLU A 120 16.01 7.70 1.14
CA GLU A 120 16.35 8.10 -0.22
C GLU A 120 15.47 7.34 -1.22
N PHE A 121 15.27 7.89 -2.41
CA PHE A 121 14.42 7.28 -3.41
C PHE A 121 14.98 7.41 -4.83
N LYS A 122 14.42 6.60 -5.74
CA LYS A 122 14.61 6.70 -7.19
C LYS A 122 13.27 6.67 -7.91
N LYS A 123 13.17 7.40 -9.02
CA LYS A 123 12.02 7.37 -9.94
C LYS A 123 12.24 6.42 -11.11
N HIS A 124 13.49 6.22 -11.51
CA HIS A 124 13.90 5.18 -12.45
C HIS A 124 15.06 4.38 -11.86
N PHE A 125 15.15 3.09 -12.21
CA PHE A 125 16.20 2.21 -11.67
C PHE A 125 17.62 2.72 -11.97
N LYS A 126 17.78 3.41 -13.10
CA LYS A 126 19.04 4.01 -13.56
C LYS A 126 19.40 5.33 -12.89
N ASP A 127 18.45 5.99 -12.22
CA ASP A 127 18.72 7.27 -11.56
C ASP A 127 19.63 7.05 -10.35
N ASP A 128 20.30 8.12 -9.92
CA ASP A 128 20.95 8.14 -8.61
C ASP A 128 19.92 8.28 -7.49
N PHE A 129 20.27 7.80 -6.30
CA PHE A 129 19.46 8.02 -5.11
C PHE A 129 19.44 9.50 -4.75
N CYS A 130 18.24 10.03 -4.51
CA CYS A 130 18.07 11.37 -3.97
C CYS A 130 17.32 11.33 -2.64
N PRO A 131 17.62 12.25 -1.71
CA PRO A 131 16.93 12.30 -0.43
C PRO A 131 15.45 12.59 -0.63
N LEU A 132 14.59 11.89 0.11
CA LEU A 132 13.16 12.19 0.10
C LEU A 132 12.96 13.63 0.62
N PRO A 133 12.25 14.52 -0.10
CA PRO A 133 12.21 15.96 0.18
C PRO A 133 11.26 16.32 1.34
N ARG A 134 11.34 15.53 2.41
CA ARG A 134 10.56 15.63 3.64
C ARG A 134 11.47 15.50 4.84
N ARG A 135 11.15 16.23 5.92
CA ARG A 135 11.91 16.15 7.15
C ARG A 135 11.34 15.02 8.03
N PRO A 136 12.15 14.04 8.44
CA PRO A 136 11.72 13.06 9.42
C PRO A 136 11.33 13.73 10.74
N LYS A 137 10.28 13.24 11.38
CA LYS A 137 9.82 13.68 12.70
C LYS A 137 10.25 12.66 13.76
N PRO A 138 10.59 13.06 14.99
CA PRO A 138 10.78 12.08 16.06
C PRO A 138 9.44 11.40 16.36
N ILE A 139 9.44 10.08 16.50
CA ILE A 139 8.21 9.30 16.78
C ILE A 139 7.52 9.76 18.08
N SER A 140 8.28 10.22 19.07
CA SER A 140 7.74 10.77 20.33
C SER A 140 6.82 11.96 20.12
N ALA A 141 7.10 12.82 19.12
CA ALA A 141 6.23 13.95 18.79
C ALA A 141 4.89 13.51 18.21
N VAL A 142 4.81 12.31 17.62
CA VAL A 142 3.58 11.76 17.05
C VAL A 142 2.83 10.94 18.09
N VAL A 143 3.49 9.97 18.73
CA VAL A 143 2.84 8.94 19.57
C VAL A 143 2.34 9.48 20.91
N ASN A 144 3.03 10.46 21.52
CA ASN A 144 2.67 10.93 22.85
C ASN A 144 1.29 11.62 22.92
N ASN A 145 0.73 12.03 21.77
CA ASN A 145 -0.51 12.79 21.69
C ASN A 145 -1.56 12.15 20.76
N VAL A 146 -1.45 10.86 20.41
CA VAL A 146 -2.50 10.21 19.60
C VAL A 146 -3.63 9.78 20.52
N PRO A 147 -4.82 10.42 20.48
CA PRO A 147 -5.94 9.93 21.25
C PRO A 147 -6.33 8.53 20.72
N PRO A 148 -6.72 7.61 21.60
CA PRO A 148 -7.24 6.32 21.15
C PRO A 148 -8.47 6.57 20.27
N LEU A 149 -8.46 6.03 19.05
CA LEU A 149 -9.57 6.19 18.08
C LEU A 149 -10.90 5.66 18.65
N TYR A 150 -10.82 4.66 19.52
CA TYR A 150 -11.95 4.07 20.22
C TYR A 150 -11.69 4.08 21.73
N SER A 151 -12.71 4.37 22.53
CA SER A 151 -12.65 4.30 23.99
C SER A 151 -12.46 2.88 24.52
N SER A 152 -12.82 1.87 23.72
CA SER A 152 -12.69 0.45 24.04
C SER A 152 -12.51 -0.39 22.77
N ARG A 153 -12.12 -1.65 22.93
CA ARG A 153 -12.00 -2.58 21.80
C ARG A 153 -13.37 -2.85 21.19
N LEU A 154 -13.50 -2.70 19.86
CA LEU A 154 -14.73 -2.99 19.15
C LEU A 154 -15.00 -4.50 19.07
N PRO A 155 -16.24 -4.95 19.34
CA PRO A 155 -16.59 -6.35 19.23
C PRO A 155 -16.61 -6.82 17.77
N ILE A 156 -15.94 -7.94 17.50
CA ILE A 156 -16.02 -8.63 16.21
C ILE A 156 -17.19 -9.62 16.18
N PHE A 157 -17.52 -10.17 15.01
CA PHE A 157 -18.53 -11.24 14.96
C PHE A 157 -17.97 -12.55 15.54
N GLU A 158 -18.83 -13.32 16.20
CA GLU A 158 -18.48 -14.63 16.81
C GLU A 158 -17.78 -15.57 15.83
N ASN A 159 -18.27 -15.72 14.60
CA ASN A 159 -17.61 -16.56 13.58
C ASN A 159 -16.18 -16.09 13.30
N LYS A 160 -15.95 -14.77 13.24
CA LYS A 160 -14.61 -14.21 13.04
C LYS A 160 -13.72 -14.49 14.26
N TYR A 161 -14.26 -14.37 15.47
CA TYR A 161 -13.54 -14.73 16.70
C TYR A 161 -13.09 -16.20 16.66
N GLN A 162 -14.00 -17.12 16.35
CA GLN A 162 -13.70 -18.56 16.26
C GLN A 162 -12.62 -18.87 15.21
N HIS A 163 -12.69 -18.24 14.02
CA HIS A 163 -11.65 -18.38 13.00
C HIS A 163 -10.28 -17.90 13.50
N LEU A 164 -10.24 -16.80 14.25
CA LEU A 164 -8.98 -16.30 14.83
C LEU A 164 -8.44 -17.24 15.91
N GLN A 165 -9.30 -17.92 16.68
CA GLN A 165 -8.87 -18.92 17.65
C GLN A 165 -8.18 -20.12 16.97
N GLN A 166 -8.64 -20.53 15.79
CA GLN A 166 -8.01 -21.63 15.03
C GLN A 166 -6.58 -21.29 14.60
N LEU A 167 -6.28 -20.01 14.32
CA LEU A 167 -4.95 -19.55 13.93
C LEU A 167 -3.91 -19.68 15.05
N LYS A 168 -4.33 -19.78 16.32
CA LYS A 168 -3.42 -19.92 17.47
C LYS A 168 -2.45 -21.11 17.33
N SER A 169 -2.84 -22.15 16.59
CA SER A 169 -1.99 -23.32 16.30
C SER A 169 -0.74 -22.99 15.47
N VAL A 170 -0.75 -21.89 14.71
CA VAL A 170 0.32 -21.51 13.77
C VAL A 170 0.96 -20.15 14.10
N ILE A 171 0.57 -19.52 15.21
CA ILE A 171 1.18 -18.26 15.68
C ILE A 171 1.84 -18.43 17.05
N PRO A 172 2.89 -17.63 17.35
CA PRO A 172 3.57 -17.65 18.64
C PRO A 172 2.65 -17.53 19.85
N ALA A 173 2.96 -18.27 20.92
CA ALA A 173 2.14 -18.36 22.13
C ALA A 173 2.02 -17.02 22.90
N ASP A 174 3.02 -16.16 22.80
CA ASP A 174 3.02 -14.81 23.38
C ASP A 174 1.92 -13.89 22.79
N CYS A 175 1.47 -14.19 21.57
CA CYS A 175 0.39 -13.46 20.91
C CYS A 175 -1.00 -13.95 21.33
N HIS A 176 -1.12 -15.14 21.93
CA HIS A 176 -2.41 -15.80 22.18
C HIS A 176 -3.32 -14.98 23.10
N LEU A 177 -2.75 -14.37 24.15
CA LEU A 177 -3.48 -13.53 25.10
C LEU A 177 -4.23 -12.38 24.41
N PHE A 178 -3.69 -11.83 23.31
CA PHE A 178 -4.38 -10.80 22.56
C PHE A 178 -5.67 -11.33 21.93
N TYR A 179 -5.62 -12.50 21.30
CA TYR A 179 -6.75 -13.14 20.61
C TYR A 179 -7.79 -13.68 21.59
N ASP A 180 -7.37 -14.22 22.73
CA ASP A 180 -8.27 -14.73 23.78
C ASP A 180 -9.19 -13.63 24.30
N ASN A 181 -8.67 -12.41 24.41
CA ASN A 181 -9.35 -11.23 24.94
C ASN A 181 -10.00 -10.35 23.85
N LEU A 182 -10.29 -10.88 22.67
CA LEU A 182 -11.04 -10.14 21.64
C LEU A 182 -12.54 -10.13 21.99
N PRO A 183 -13.17 -8.95 22.17
CA PRO A 183 -14.61 -8.90 22.38
C PRO A 183 -15.34 -9.37 21.12
N PHE A 184 -16.44 -10.09 21.29
CA PHE A 184 -17.26 -10.54 20.18
C PHE A 184 -18.76 -10.39 20.46
N LYS A 185 -19.54 -10.35 19.38
CA LYS A 185 -21.00 -10.30 19.42
C LYS A 185 -21.59 -11.40 18.53
N LYS A 186 -22.75 -11.92 18.95
CA LYS A 186 -23.58 -12.79 18.11
C LYS A 186 -24.16 -11.96 16.96
N LYS A 187 -24.34 -12.62 15.83
CA LYS A 187 -24.94 -12.00 14.64
C LYS A 187 -26.44 -11.93 14.79
#